data_AF-A0A938G491-F1
#
_entry.id   AF-A0A938G491-F1
#
_cell.length_a   1.000
_cell.length_b   1.000
_cell.length_c   1.000
_cell.angle_alpha   90.00
_cell.angle_beta   90.00
_cell.angle_gamma   90.00
#
_symmetry.space_group_name_H-M   'P 1'
#
loop_
_entity.id
_entity.type
_entity.pdbx_description
1 polymer ?
#
loop_
_entity_poly.entity_id
_entity_poly.type
_entity_poly.pdbx_seq_one_letter_code
_entity_poly.pdbx_strand_id
1 'polypeptide(L)' 'MMTVEQRVAIWEELQREFAIMEESAMRRRYPEFDDGQILVELVRPRYGDELGHRMLASGNALVA' A
#
# COMPACT_ATOMS: atom_id res chain seq x y z
N MET A 1 28.52 14.04 -1.76
CA MET A 1 27.97 12.74 -2.21
C MET A 1 27.04 12.24 -1.13
N MET A 2 25.83 11.80 -1.47
CA MET A 2 24.89 11.27 -0.46
C MET A 2 25.37 9.94 0.12
N THR A 3 25.18 9.75 1.43
CA THR A 3 25.43 8.47 2.09
C THR A 3 24.35 7.44 1.75
N VAL A 4 24.58 6.17 2.13
CA VAL A 4 23.56 5.11 1.97
C VAL A 4 22.34 5.44 2.82
N GLU A 5 22.54 5.88 4.05
CA GLU A 5 21.50 6.21 5.02
C GLU A 5 20.62 7.35 4.51
N GLN A 6 21.23 8.39 3.93
CA GLN A 6 20.50 9.50 3.33
C GLN A 6 19.65 9.05 2.13
N ARG A 7 20.13 8.10 1.32
CA ARG A 7 19.34 7.55 0.20
C ARG A 7 18.17 6.72 0.69
N VAL A 8 18.38 5.90 1.72
CA VAL A 8 17.32 5.08 2.33
C VAL A 8 16.23 5.98 2.93
N ALA A 9 16.60 7.01 3.68
CA ALA A 9 15.63 7.94 4.27
C ALA A 9 14.76 8.63 3.20
N ILE A 10 15.37 9.11 2.10
CA ILE A 10 14.61 9.69 0.99
C ILE A 10 13.71 8.66 0.32
N TRP A 11 14.21 7.43 0.12
CA TRP A 11 13.41 6.36 -0.46
C TRP A 11 12.18 6.03 0.40
N GLU A 12 12.33 5.93 1.72
CA GLU A 12 11.24 5.69 2.66
C GLU A 12 10.19 6.81 2.64
N GLU A 13 10.64 8.07 2.60
CA GLU A 13 9.76 9.24 2.49
C GLU A 13 8.94 9.20 1.19
N LEU A 14 9.60 8.98 0.06
CA LEU A 14 8.93 8.88 -1.25
C LEU A 14 7.95 7.71 -1.32
N GLN A 15 8.28 6.55 -0.75
CA GLN A 15 7.36 5.41 -0.68
C GLN A 15 6.12 5.72 0.15
N ARG A 16 6.27 6.49 1.24
CA ARG A 16 5.13 6.94 2.06
C ARG A 16 4.22 7.88 1.28
N GLU A 17 4.78 8.88 0.60
CA GLU A 17 3.99 9.80 -0.22
C GLU A 17 3.27 9.07 -1.36
N PHE A 18 3.97 8.15 -2.03
CA PHE A 18 3.39 7.32 -3.09
C PHE A 18 2.21 6.48 -2.57
N ALA A 19 2.33 5.85 -1.40
CA ALA A 19 1.26 5.06 -0.81
C ALA A 19 -0.01 5.92 -0.55
N ILE A 20 0.14 7.13 -0.01
CA ILE A 20 -0.98 8.05 0.23
C ILE A 20 -1.65 8.47 -1.09
N MET A 21 -0.86 8.74 -2.12
CA MET A 21 -1.37 9.12 -3.43
C MET A 21 -2.16 7.97 -4.08
N GLU A 22 -1.63 6.74 -4.03
CA GLU A 22 -2.29 5.55 -4.57
C GLU A 22 -3.60 5.24 -3.83
N GLU A 23 -3.61 5.31 -2.50
CA GLU A 23 -4.83 5.18 -1.70
C GLU A 23 -5.87 6.23 -2.11
N SER A 24 -5.46 7.50 -2.20
CA SER A 24 -6.36 8.59 -2.61
C SER A 24 -6.90 8.39 -4.03
N ALA A 25 -6.08 7.90 -4.96
CA ALA A 25 -6.51 7.58 -6.31
C ALA A 25 -7.53 6.43 -6.32
N MET A 26 -7.30 5.40 -5.52
CA MET A 26 -8.21 4.26 -5.35
C MET A 26 -9.54 4.68 -4.76
N ARG A 27 -9.57 5.48 -3.69
CA ARG A 27 -10.81 6.00 -3.10
C ARG A 27 -11.61 6.86 -4.06
N ARG A 28 -10.95 7.64 -4.93
CA ARG A 28 -11.65 8.41 -5.98
C ARG A 28 -12.25 7.52 -7.05
N ARG A 29 -11.57 6.43 -7.41
CA ARG A 29 -11.99 5.52 -8.47
C ARG A 29 -13.06 4.53 -8.00
N TYR A 30 -12.98 4.09 -6.75
CA TYR A 30 -13.84 3.10 -6.11
C TYR A 30 -14.26 3.60 -4.72
N PRO A 31 -15.18 4.59 -4.65
CA PRO A 31 -15.59 5.21 -3.39
C PRO A 31 -16.28 4.25 -2.41
N GLU A 32 -16.76 3.12 -2.90
CA GLU A 32 -17.40 2.07 -2.10
C GLU A 32 -16.41 1.08 -1.47
N PHE A 33 -15.13 1.10 -1.86
CA PHE A 33 -14.14 0.17 -1.32
C PHE A 33 -13.72 0.55 0.09
N ASP A 34 -13.70 -0.45 0.97
CA ASP A 34 -13.03 -0.35 2.26
C ASP A 34 -11.50 -0.45 2.12
N ASP A 35 -10.80 -0.19 3.21
CA ASP A 35 -9.33 -0.14 3.25
C ASP A 35 -8.69 -1.49 2.84
N GLY A 36 -9.35 -2.60 3.17
CA GLY A 36 -8.90 -3.93 2.80
C GLY A 36 -9.02 -4.17 1.29
N GLN A 37 -10.17 -3.82 0.71
CA GLN A 37 -10.40 -3.91 -0.73
C GLN A 37 -9.41 -3.02 -1.50
N ILE A 38 -9.16 -1.80 -1.04
CA ILE A 38 -8.15 -0.92 -1.62
C ILE A 38 -6.76 -1.57 -1.58
N LEU A 39 -6.36 -2.12 -0.44
CA LEU A 39 -5.07 -2.78 -0.28
C LEU A 39 -4.90 -3.95 -1.25
N VAL A 40 -5.93 -4.79 -1.41
CA VAL A 40 -5.88 -5.91 -2.35
C VAL A 40 -5.72 -5.43 -3.78
N GLU A 41 -6.50 -4.44 -4.20
CA GLU A 41 -6.44 -3.94 -5.58
C GLU A 41 -5.12 -3.23 -5.89
N LEU A 42 -4.42 -2.69 -4.89
CA LEU A 42 -3.05 -2.18 -5.06
C LEU A 42 -2.01 -3.30 -5.18
N VAL A 43 -2.20 -4.40 -4.46
CA VAL A 43 -1.22 -5.51 -4.35
C VAL A 43 -1.37 -6.51 -5.49
N ARG A 44 -2.60 -6.90 -5.79
CA ARG A 44 -2.95 -7.98 -6.72
C ARG A 44 -2.32 -7.80 -8.11
N PRO A 45 -2.38 -6.62 -8.76
CA PRO A 45 -1.84 -6.45 -10.10
C PRO A 45 -0.32 -6.61 -10.18
N ARG A 46 0.38 -6.37 -9.07
CA ARG A 46 1.85 -6.32 -9.03
C ARG A 46 2.47 -7.59 -8.47
N TYR A 47 1.80 -8.24 -7.54
CA TYR A 47 2.35 -9.36 -6.77
C TYR A 47 1.48 -10.62 -6.78
N GLY A 48 0.32 -10.57 -7.43
CA GLY A 48 -0.59 -11.69 -7.56
C GLY A 48 -1.56 -11.86 -6.39
N ASP A 49 -2.53 -12.74 -6.58
CA ASP A 49 -3.65 -12.98 -5.66
C ASP A 49 -3.20 -13.52 -4.30
N GLU A 50 -2.15 -14.35 -4.26
CA GLU A 50 -1.69 -14.97 -3.02
C GLU A 50 -1.27 -13.91 -1.99
N LEU A 51 -0.45 -12.94 -2.40
CA LEU A 51 0.00 -11.88 -1.50
C LEU A 51 -1.16 -10.97 -1.07
N GLY A 52 -2.06 -10.64 -2.01
CA GLY A 52 -3.25 -9.82 -1.70
C GLY A 52 -4.12 -10.45 -0.60
N HIS A 53 -4.40 -11.76 -0.71
CA HIS A 53 -5.19 -12.47 0.30
C HIS A 53 -4.49 -12.54 1.67
N ARG A 54 -3.17 -12.77 1.70
CA ARG A 54 -2.42 -12.77 2.97
C ARG A 54 -2.49 -11.41 3.66
N MET A 55 -2.39 -10.32 2.91
CA MET A 55 -2.43 -8.97 3.47
C MET A 55 -3.80 -8.61 4.05
N LEU A 56 -4.90 -9.03 3.42
CA LEU A 56 -6.24 -8.93 4.02
C LEU A 56 -6.35 -9.66 5.36
N ALA A 57 -5.88 -10.92 5.39
CA ALA A 57 -5.96 -11.74 6.58
C ALA A 57 -5.19 -11.11 7.76
N SER A 58 -4.01 -10.55 7.49
CA SER A 58 -3.22 -9.82 8.48
C SER A 58 -3.83 -8.47 8.89
N GLY A 59 -4.42 -7.73 7.95
CA GLY A 59 -5.11 -6.47 8.23
C GLY A 59 -6.31 -6.66 9.16
N ASN A 60 -7.14 -7.67 8.89
CA ASN A 60 -8.28 -8.02 9.76
C ASN A 60 -7.84 -8.41 11.17
N ALA A 61 -6.66 -9.02 11.32
CA ALA A 61 -6.10 -9.38 12.63
C ALA A 61 -5.55 -8.18 13.43
N LEU A 62 -5.30 -7.03 12.79
CA LEU A 62 -4.83 -5.80 13.46
C LEU A 62 -5.97 -4.93 13.99
N VAL A 63 -7.20 -5.15 13.51
CA VAL A 63 -8.40 -4.37 13.86
C VAL A 63 -9.35 -5.15 14.80
N ALA A 64 -9.10 -6.45 15.02
CA ALA A 64 -9.83 -7.33 15.94
C ALA A 64 -9.23 -7.31 17.36
#